data_AF-B9TPG3-F1
#
_entry.id   AF-B9TPG3-F1
#
_cell.length_a   1.000
_cell.length_b   1.000
_cell.length_c   1.000
_cell.angle_alpha   90.00
_cell.angle_beta   90.00
_cell.angle_gamma   90.00
#
_symmetry.space_group_name_H-M   'P 1'
#
loop_
_entity.id
_entity.type
_entity.pdbx_description
1 polymer ?
#
loop_
_entity_poly.entity_id
_entity_poly.type
_entity_poly.pdbx_seq_one_letter_code
_entity_poly.pdbx_strand_id
1 'polypeptide(L)'
;MYASLQHIAALPADTLIYPAHEYTAHNIAFAQTIDADNADLQQRARNTAHLRAQNLPTLPTTLALELATNPFLRCEALSQQAAFQHWSAIDVFTELRARRNHF
;
A
#
# COMPACT_ATOMS: atom_id res chain seq x y z
N MET A 1 -12.33 -4.86 8.02
CA MET A 1 -11.19 -4.84 7.10
C MET A 1 -9.94 -4.24 7.76
N TYR A 2 -9.99 -3.00 8.29
CA TYR A 2 -8.84 -2.38 8.98
C TYR A 2 -8.21 -3.27 10.06
N ALA A 3 -8.99 -3.75 11.03
CA ALA A 3 -8.49 -4.63 12.09
C ALA A 3 -7.81 -5.91 11.55
N SER A 4 -8.36 -6.52 10.49
CA SER A 4 -7.78 -7.70 9.85
C SER A 4 -6.38 -7.42 9.26
N LEU A 5 -6.19 -6.24 8.65
CA LEU A 5 -4.88 -5.83 8.16
C LEU A 5 -3.90 -5.55 9.30
N GLN A 6 -4.37 -5.05 10.44
CA GLN A 6 -3.52 -4.86 11.62
C GLN A 6 -2.99 -6.19 12.19
N HIS A 7 -3.80 -7.26 12.15
CA HIS A 7 -3.31 -8.60 12.51
C HIS A 7 -2.19 -9.08 11.57
N ILE A 8 -2.30 -8.79 10.27
CA ILE A 8 -1.26 -9.13 9.29
C ILE A 8 -0.03 -8.25 9.49
N ALA A 9 -0.21 -6.96 9.76
CA ALA A 9 0.86 -5.99 10.01
C ALA A 9 1.73 -6.36 11.22
N ALA A 10 1.18 -7.10 12.18
CA ALA A 10 1.89 -7.56 13.37
C ALA A 10 2.76 -8.81 13.16
N LEU A 11 2.73 -9.43 11.98
CA LEU A 11 3.60 -10.58 11.65
C LEU A 11 5.06 -10.14 11.44
N PRO A 12 6.03 -11.08 11.41
CA PRO A 12 7.42 -10.76 11.09
C PRO A 12 7.56 -10.05 9.75
N ALA A 13 8.45 -9.05 9.68
CA ALA A 13 8.58 -8.20 8.50
C ALA A 13 9.04 -8.95 7.23
N ASP A 14 9.75 -10.07 7.39
CA ASP A 14 10.19 -10.97 6.32
C ASP A 14 9.09 -11.93 5.84
N THR A 15 7.90 -11.90 6.43
CA THR A 15 6.75 -12.71 6.00
C THR A 15 6.44 -12.44 4.53
N LEU A 16 6.38 -13.51 3.73
CA LEU A 16 5.97 -13.45 2.33
C LEU A 16 4.44 -13.37 2.22
N ILE A 17 3.96 -12.44 1.41
CA ILE A 17 2.54 -12.24 1.11
C ILE A 17 2.29 -12.75 -0.31
N TYR A 18 1.30 -13.65 -0.43
CA TYR A 18 0.85 -14.24 -1.70
C TYR A 18 -0.60 -13.84 -2.01
N PRO A 19 -0.83 -12.65 -2.60
CA PRO A 19 -2.15 -12.24 -3.06
C PRO A 19 -2.66 -13.11 -4.22
N ALA A 20 -3.97 -13.25 -4.35
CA ALA A 20 -4.60 -14.03 -5.41
C ALA A 20 -4.58 -13.34 -6.80
N HIS A 21 -4.28 -12.04 -6.86
CA HIS A 21 -4.39 -11.24 -8.09
C HIS A 21 -3.19 -10.33 -8.32
N GLU A 22 -2.79 -10.19 -9.59
CA GLU A 22 -1.72 -9.32 -10.07
C GLU A 22 -2.21 -7.86 -10.24
N TYR A 23 -2.63 -7.24 -9.13
CA TYR A 23 -3.12 -5.85 -9.10
C TYR A 23 -2.06 -4.83 -8.67
N THR A 24 -0.80 -5.25 -8.51
CA THR A 24 0.26 -4.43 -7.92
C THR A 24 0.47 -3.11 -8.65
N ALA A 25 0.54 -3.10 -9.99
CA ALA A 25 0.74 -1.87 -10.75
C ALA A 25 -0.41 -0.85 -10.55
N HIS A 26 -1.66 -1.31 -10.59
CA HIS A 26 -2.82 -0.45 -10.42
C HIS A 26 -2.99 0.01 -8.96
N ASN A 27 -2.64 -0.83 -7.98
CA ASN A 27 -2.61 -0.45 -6.57
C ASN A 27 -1.51 0.58 -6.26
N ILE A 28 -0.34 0.45 -6.88
CA ILE A 28 0.74 1.45 -6.77
C ILE A 28 0.30 2.78 -7.39
N ALA A 29 -0.33 2.76 -8.56
CA ALA A 29 -0.83 3.98 -9.19
C ALA A 29 -1.81 4.73 -8.27
N PHE A 30 -2.72 4.01 -7.61
CA PHE A 30 -3.57 4.59 -6.58
C PHE A 30 -2.77 5.13 -5.40
N ALA A 31 -1.84 4.34 -4.85
CA ALA A 31 -1.02 4.74 -3.71
C ALA A 31 -0.22 6.03 -3.97
N GLN A 32 0.27 6.23 -5.20
CA GLN A 32 0.99 7.44 -5.58
C GLN A 32 0.12 8.70 -5.56
N THR A 33 -1.21 8.58 -5.67
CA THR A 33 -2.13 9.71 -5.49
C THR A 33 -2.31 10.12 -4.02
N ILE A 34 -1.88 9.25 -3.09
CA ILE A 34 -2.08 9.40 -1.64
C ILE A 34 -0.78 9.78 -0.93
N ASP A 35 0.32 9.08 -1.22
CA ASP A 35 1.61 9.19 -0.53
C ASP A 35 2.74 9.46 -1.56
N ALA A 36 2.56 10.53 -2.36
CA ALA A 36 3.39 10.82 -3.54
C ALA A 36 4.89 11.00 -3.22
N ASP A 37 5.20 11.52 -2.03
CA ASP A 37 6.57 11.81 -1.58
C ASP A 37 7.27 10.59 -0.93
N ASN A 38 6.58 9.44 -0.85
CA ASN A 38 7.15 8.22 -0.29
C ASN A 38 8.17 7.60 -1.25
N ALA A 39 9.45 7.73 -0.90
CA ALA A 39 10.57 7.22 -1.70
C ALA A 39 10.52 5.70 -1.93
N ASP A 40 10.10 4.92 -0.93
CA ASP A 40 9.96 3.46 -1.05
C ASP A 40 8.86 3.11 -2.06
N LEU A 41 7.74 3.83 -2.03
CA LEU A 41 6.65 3.66 -2.99
C LEU A 41 7.10 4.02 -4.42
N GLN A 42 7.85 5.10 -4.59
CA GLN A 42 8.41 5.49 -5.88
C GLN A 42 9.38 4.42 -6.41
N GLN A 43 10.23 3.85 -5.56
CA GLN A 43 11.13 2.76 -5.95
C GLN A 43 10.35 1.50 -6.32
N ARG A 44 9.35 1.13 -5.53
CA ARG A 44 8.47 0.01 -5.81
C ARG A 44 7.76 0.18 -7.15
N ALA A 45 7.29 1.39 -7.47
CA ALA A 45 6.66 1.71 -8.75
C ALA A 45 7.60 1.45 -9.94
N ARG A 46 8.86 1.90 -9.85
CA ARG A 46 9.89 1.62 -10.87
C ARG A 46 10.14 0.13 -11.05
N ASN A 47 10.31 -0.61 -9.95
CA ASN A 47 10.54 -2.06 -9.98
C ASN A 47 9.34 -2.81 -10.59
N THR A 48 8.12 -2.46 -10.18
CA THR A 48 6.90 -3.04 -10.72
C THR A 48 6.75 -2.74 -12.22
N ALA A 49 6.99 -1.51 -12.65
CA ALA A 49 6.94 -1.15 -14.07
C ALA A 49 7.93 -1.98 -14.90
N HIS A 50 9.17 -2.16 -14.40
CA HIS A 50 10.20 -2.96 -15.05
C HIS A 50 9.79 -4.44 -15.22
N LEU A 51 9.27 -5.07 -14.15
CA LEU A 51 8.79 -6.45 -14.19
C LEU A 51 7.61 -6.62 -15.14
N ARG A 52 6.62 -5.71 -15.06
CA ARG A 52 5.41 -5.78 -15.89
C ARG A 52 5.70 -5.54 -17.37
N ALA A 53 6.66 -4.69 -17.71
CA ALA A 53 7.13 -4.51 -19.09
C ALA A 53 7.69 -5.80 -19.71
N GLN A 54 8.17 -6.73 -18.87
CA GLN A 54 8.67 -8.05 -19.27
C GLN A 54 7.63 -9.16 -19.09
N ASN A 55 6.38 -8.83 -18.79
CA ASN A 55 5.31 -9.77 -18.43
C ASN A 55 5.63 -10.68 -17.22
N LEU A 56 6.58 -10.28 -16.36
CA LEU A 56 6.91 -11.01 -15.15
C LEU A 56 5.90 -10.71 -14.03
N PRO A 57 5.65 -11.67 -13.12
CA PRO A 57 4.84 -11.43 -11.93
C PRO A 57 5.55 -10.48 -10.96
N THR A 58 4.78 -9.77 -10.16
CA THR A 58 5.30 -8.89 -9.10
C THR A 58 5.11 -9.46 -7.70
N LEU A 59 4.63 -10.71 -7.64
CA LEU A 59 4.32 -11.47 -6.45
C LEU A 59 5.25 -12.70 -6.36
N PRO A 60 5.53 -13.22 -5.15
CA PRO A 60 5.10 -12.70 -3.85
C PRO A 60 5.77 -11.37 -3.50
N THR A 61 5.26 -10.72 -2.46
CA THR A 61 5.88 -9.55 -1.83
C THR A 61 6.26 -9.87 -0.39
N THR A 62 6.94 -8.96 0.31
CA THR A 62 7.24 -9.08 1.74
C THR A 62 6.34 -8.13 2.53
N LEU A 63 6.02 -8.50 3.78
CA LEU A 63 5.28 -7.62 4.68
C LEU A 63 6.02 -6.29 4.90
N ALA A 64 7.37 -6.32 5.00
CA ALA A 64 8.18 -5.12 5.07
C ALA A 64 7.90 -4.15 3.90
N LEU A 65 7.85 -4.66 2.66
CA LEU A 65 7.56 -3.83 1.49
C LEU A 65 6.13 -3.30 1.52
N GLU A 66 5.17 -4.12 1.96
CA GLU A 66 3.77 -3.71 2.13
C GLU A 66 3.61 -2.62 3.19
N LEU A 67 4.23 -2.74 4.36
CA LEU A 67 4.23 -1.69 5.40
C LEU A 67 4.89 -0.39 4.93
N ALA A 68 5.92 -0.48 4.09
CA ALA A 68 6.59 0.70 3.54
C ALA A 68 5.77 1.43 2.45
N THR A 69 4.89 0.74 1.72
CA THR A 69 4.33 1.28 0.46
C THR A 69 2.83 1.17 0.28
N ASN A 70 2.14 0.30 1.03
CA ASN A 70 0.70 0.10 0.89
C ASN A 70 -0.07 1.13 1.74
N PRO A 71 -0.88 2.02 1.13
CA PRO A 71 -1.55 3.08 1.87
C PRO A 71 -2.56 2.55 2.91
N PHE A 72 -3.10 1.34 2.72
CA PHE A 72 -4.02 0.69 3.66
C PHE A 72 -3.32 0.13 4.91
N LEU A 73 -2.01 -0.11 4.85
CA LEU A 73 -1.19 -0.51 6.00
C LEU A 73 -0.46 0.68 6.64
N ARG A 74 -0.49 1.84 5.99
CA ARG A 74 0.17 3.07 6.43
C ARG A 74 -0.78 4.09 7.04
N CYS A 75 -2.03 3.71 7.35
CA CYS A 75 -3.03 4.67 7.81
C CYS A 75 -2.61 5.46 9.06
N GLU A 76 -1.84 4.86 9.98
CA GLU A 76 -1.29 5.57 11.16
C GLU A 76 -0.20 6.58 10.82
N ALA A 77 0.62 6.31 9.81
CA ALA A 77 1.63 7.26 9.33
C ALA A 77 0.96 8.37 8.51
N LEU A 78 -0.02 8.02 7.68
CA LEU A 78 -0.78 8.96 6.86
C LEU A 78 -1.62 9.91 7.73
N SER A 79 -2.19 9.47 8.85
CA SER A 79 -2.94 10.34 9.76
C SER A 79 -2.11 11.45 10.40
N GLN A 80 -0.77 11.35 10.33
CA GLN A 80 0.16 12.38 10.80
C GLN A 80 0.50 13.40 9.71
N GLN A 81 0.14 13.14 8.46
CA GLN A 81 0.36 14.07 7.35
C GLN A 81 -0.71 15.16 7.35
N ALA A 82 -0.35 16.35 6.87
CA ALA A 82 -1.24 17.52 6.84
C ALA A 82 -2.57 17.24 6.08
N ALA A 83 -2.52 16.40 5.04
CA ALA A 83 -3.71 16.05 4.24
C ALA A 83 -4.78 15.26 5.01
N PHE A 84 -4.40 14.61 6.12
CA PHE A 84 -5.28 13.80 6.96
C PHE A 84 -5.27 14.27 8.42
N GLN A 85 -4.89 15.53 8.65
CA GLN A 85 -4.79 16.09 9.98
C GLN A 85 -6.13 15.94 10.72
N HIS A 86 -6.06 15.52 11.99
CA HIS A 86 -7.21 15.23 12.87
C HIS A 86 -8.00 13.96 12.58
N TRP A 87 -7.64 13.19 11.55
CA TRP A 87 -8.30 11.93 11.26
C TRP A 87 -7.65 10.81 12.07
N SER A 88 -8.45 9.90 12.60
CA SER A 88 -7.91 8.65 13.14
C SER A 88 -7.46 7.73 11.99
N ALA A 89 -6.63 6.74 12.29
CA ALA A 89 -6.19 5.77 11.28
C ALA A 89 -7.37 5.01 10.63
N ILE A 90 -8.47 4.79 11.36
CA ILE A 90 -9.68 4.17 10.80
C ILE A 90 -10.44 5.12 9.88
N ASP A 91 -10.44 6.43 10.15
CA ASP A 91 -11.05 7.43 9.27
C ASP A 91 -10.26 7.52 7.95
N VAL A 92 -8.92 7.56 8.04
CA VAL A 92 -8.04 7.49 6.87
C VAL A 92 -8.31 6.21 6.08
N PHE A 93 -8.33 5.05 6.73
CA PHE A 93 -8.62 3.78 6.05
C PHE A 93 -9.96 3.82 5.29
N THR A 94 -11.00 4.35 5.95
CA THR A 94 -12.36 4.42 5.39
C THR A 94 -12.41 5.29 4.15
N GLU A 95 -11.81 6.48 4.21
CA GLU A 95 -11.73 7.38 3.07
C GLU A 95 -10.90 6.79 1.92
N LEU A 96 -9.73 6.22 2.23
CA LEU A 96 -8.89 5.60 1.20
C LEU A 96 -9.63 4.49 0.47
N ARG A 97 -10.43 3.69 1.19
CA ARG A 97 -11.26 2.65 0.58
C ARG A 97 -12.34 3.24 -0.32
N ALA A 98 -12.97 4.34 0.07
CA ALA A 98 -13.94 5.04 -0.75
C ALA A 98 -13.30 5.59 -2.03
N ARG A 99 -12.17 6.30 -1.94
CA ARG A 99 -11.42 6.80 -3.10
C ARG A 99 -11.00 5.67 -4.03
N ARG A 100 -10.51 4.56 -3.47
CA ARG A 100 -10.07 3.39 -4.26
C ARG A 100 -11.20 2.74 -5.06
N ASN A 101 -12.43 2.77 -4.56
CA ASN A 101 -13.58 2.21 -5.28
C ASN A 101 -13.92 2.99 -6.56
N HIS A 102 -13.49 4.25 -6.64
CA HIS A 102 -13.77 5.15 -7.76
C HIS A 102 -12.52 5.46 -8.61
N PHE A 103 -11.40 4.78 -8.35
CA PHE A 103 -10.13 4.92 -9.06
C PHE A 103 -9.88 3.71 -9.97
#